data_AF-A0A2H3CW14-F1
#
_entry.id   AF-A0A2H3CW14-F1
#
_cell.length_a   1.000
_cell.length_b   1.000
_cell.length_c   1.000
_cell.angle_alpha   90.00
_cell.angle_beta   90.00
_cell.angle_gamma   90.00
#
_symmetry.space_group_name_H-M   'P 1'
#
loop_
_entity.id
_entity.type
_entity.pdbx_description
1 polymer ?
#
loop_
_entity_poly.entity_id
_entity_poly.type
_entity_poly.pdbx_seq_one_letter_code
_entity_poly.pdbx_strand_id
1 'polypeptide(L)'
;RQVSVYDALLNRIDVIRSEVQSRRDAVHETMVVYSAMLAPVRRLPVDVLRTVFREIHVSQWDTIQTTWETLAFSQGPWTLSHVCCAWRNIILSYPQLW
;
A
#
# COMPACT_ATOMS: atom_id res chain seq x y z
N ARG A 1 19.25 1.47 -49.85
CA ARG A 1 19.36 0.03 -49.48
C ARG A 1 19.91 -0.17 -48.07
N GLN A 2 20.99 0.52 -47.66
CA GLN A 2 21.54 0.41 -46.30
C GLN A 2 20.61 0.92 -45.17
N VAL A 3 19.88 2.02 -45.39
CA VAL A 3 18.93 2.59 -44.40
C VAL A 3 17.87 1.56 -43.96
N SER A 4 17.26 0.85 -44.93
CA SER A 4 16.28 -0.20 -44.64
C SER A 4 16.82 -1.37 -43.81
N VAL A 5 18.13 -1.67 -43.90
CA VAL A 5 18.77 -2.72 -43.09
C VAL A 5 18.93 -2.24 -41.65
N TYR A 6 19.31 -0.98 -41.43
CA TYR A 6 19.40 -0.40 -40.09
C TYR A 6 18.03 -0.28 -39.43
N ASP A 7 17.00 0.12 -40.17
CA ASP A 7 15.63 0.17 -39.64
C ASP A 7 15.14 -1.23 -39.21
N ALA A 8 15.48 -2.27 -39.97
CA ALA A 8 15.13 -3.64 -39.60
C ALA A 8 15.84 -4.10 -38.30
N LEU A 9 17.11 -3.68 -38.11
CA LEU A 9 17.85 -3.97 -36.89
C LEU A 9 17.30 -3.19 -35.68
N LEU A 10 16.97 -1.91 -35.85
CA LEU A 10 16.35 -1.09 -34.81
C LEU A 10 15.01 -1.68 -34.37
N ASN A 11 14.14 -2.02 -35.33
CA ASN A 11 12.87 -2.68 -35.05
C ASN A 11 13.07 -3.99 -34.27
N ARG A 12 14.08 -4.79 -34.64
CA ARG A 12 14.38 -6.04 -33.92
C ARG A 12 14.82 -5.77 -32.47
N ILE A 13 15.66 -4.76 -32.24
CA ILE A 13 16.08 -4.38 -30.88
C ILE A 13 14.89 -3.91 -30.06
N ASP A 14 13.99 -3.12 -30.63
CA ASP A 14 12.81 -2.60 -29.93
C ASP A 14 11.82 -3.72 -29.57
N VAL A 15 11.62 -4.69 -30.46
CA VAL A 15 10.82 -5.88 -30.17
C VAL A 15 11.41 -6.66 -28.99
N ILE A 16 12.72 -6.92 -29.00
CA ILE A 16 13.39 -7.65 -27.91
C ILE A 16 13.32 -6.84 -26.60
N ARG A 17 13.51 -5.51 -26.66
CA ARG A 17 13.38 -4.63 -25.49
C ARG A 17 11.98 -4.71 -24.90
N SER A 18 10.94 -4.63 -25.74
CA SER A 18 9.55 -4.70 -25.32
C SER A 18 9.24 -6.05 -24.66
N GLU A 19 9.70 -7.16 -25.23
CA GLU A 19 9.53 -8.50 -24.67
C GLU A 19 10.20 -8.63 -23.30
N VAL A 20 11.45 -8.19 -23.16
CA VAL A 20 12.19 -8.21 -21.89
C VAL A 20 11.50 -7.33 -20.84
N GLN A 21 11.02 -6.15 -21.23
CA GLN A 21 10.33 -5.25 -20.32
C GLN A 21 9.02 -5.86 -19.83
N SER A 22 8.20 -6.42 -20.72
CA SER A 22 6.95 -7.10 -20.36
C SER A 22 7.19 -8.25 -19.37
N ARG A 23 8.25 -9.05 -19.58
CA ARG A 23 8.63 -10.11 -18.63
C ARG A 23 9.05 -9.56 -17.27
N ARG A 24 9.81 -8.46 -17.25
CA ARG A 24 10.19 -7.78 -15.99
C ARG A 24 8.97 -7.25 -15.26
N ASP A 25 8.04 -6.63 -15.97
CA ASP A 25 6.83 -6.07 -15.38
C ASP A 25 5.96 -7.17 -14.75
N ALA A 26 5.80 -8.30 -15.43
CA ALA A 26 5.09 -9.46 -14.88
C ALA A 26 5.75 -10.01 -13.60
N VAL A 27 7.08 -10.15 -13.59
CA VAL A 27 7.80 -10.57 -12.37
C VAL A 27 7.66 -9.52 -11.27
N HIS A 28 7.75 -8.24 -11.59
CA HIS A 28 7.61 -7.17 -10.62
C HIS A 28 6.22 -7.15 -10.00
N GLU A 29 5.16 -7.31 -10.80
CA GLU A 29 3.77 -7.38 -10.32
C GLU A 29 3.60 -8.52 -9.30
N THR A 30 4.08 -9.73 -9.65
CA THR A 30 4.03 -10.87 -8.71
C THR A 30 4.84 -10.62 -7.44
N MET A 31 6.00 -9.98 -7.55
CA MET A 31 6.86 -9.64 -6.41
C MET A 31 6.20 -8.61 -5.48
N VAL A 32 5.48 -7.63 -6.02
CA VAL A 32 4.74 -6.63 -5.23
C VAL A 32 3.66 -7.33 -4.42
N VAL A 33 2.86 -8.19 -5.04
CA VAL A 33 1.80 -8.94 -4.34
C VAL A 33 2.39 -9.80 -3.22
N TYR A 34 3.46 -10.55 -3.52
CA TYR A 34 4.11 -11.43 -2.55
C TYR A 34 4.76 -10.64 -1.40
N SER A 35 5.50 -9.58 -1.70
CA SER A 35 6.12 -8.70 -0.68
C SER A 35 5.07 -8.10 0.22
N ALA A 36 3.94 -7.70 -0.36
CA ALA A 36 2.82 -7.21 0.40
C ALA A 36 2.30 -8.33 1.33
N MET A 37 2.07 -9.56 0.84
CA MET A 37 1.64 -10.70 1.68
C MET A 37 2.61 -11.02 2.83
N LEU A 38 3.90 -10.89 2.60
CA LEU A 38 4.92 -11.10 3.63
C LEU A 38 5.13 -9.89 4.55
N ALA A 39 4.43 -8.77 4.33
CA ALA A 39 4.59 -7.58 5.14
C ALA A 39 4.37 -7.93 6.63
N PRO A 40 5.31 -7.53 7.52
CA PRO A 40 5.25 -7.88 8.95
C PRO A 40 3.90 -7.58 9.59
N VAL A 41 3.28 -6.48 9.16
CA VAL A 41 1.99 -6.01 9.66
C VAL A 41 0.83 -7.00 9.47
N ARG A 42 0.88 -7.86 8.45
CA ARG A 42 -0.13 -8.92 8.23
C ARG A 42 0.13 -10.18 9.02
N ARG A 43 1.34 -10.34 9.55
CA ARG A 43 1.75 -11.49 10.37
C ARG A 43 1.49 -11.26 11.85
N LEU A 44 1.22 -10.01 12.25
CA LEU A 44 0.85 -9.68 13.61
C LEU A 44 -0.57 -10.20 13.90
N PRO A 45 -0.80 -10.83 15.08
CA PRO A 45 -2.15 -11.13 15.53
C PRO A 45 -3.01 -9.86 15.57
N VAL A 46 -4.29 -10.01 15.23
CA VAL A 46 -5.23 -8.89 15.19
C VAL A 46 -5.31 -8.13 16.50
N ASP A 47 -5.19 -8.83 17.64
CA ASP A 47 -5.27 -8.22 18.96
C ASP A 47 -4.06 -7.34 19.28
N VAL A 48 -2.87 -7.68 18.75
CA VAL A 48 -1.68 -6.84 18.87
C VAL A 48 -1.90 -5.53 18.11
N LEU A 49 -2.43 -5.60 16.89
CA LEU A 49 -2.75 -4.41 16.10
C LEU A 49 -3.81 -3.54 16.79
N ARG A 50 -4.85 -4.14 17.38
CA ARG A 50 -5.87 -3.41 18.16
C ARG A 50 -5.27 -2.67 19.35
N THR A 51 -4.37 -3.32 20.10
CA THR A 51 -3.68 -2.69 21.22
C THR A 51 -2.85 -1.50 20.75
N VAL A 52 -2.05 -1.67 19.69
CA VAL A 52 -1.26 -0.56 19.12
C VAL A 52 -2.17 0.59 18.68
N PHE A 53 -3.29 0.32 18.00
CA PHE A 53 -4.22 1.34 17.57
C PHE A 53 -4.87 2.10 18.75
N ARG A 54 -5.17 1.39 19.85
CA ARG A 54 -5.66 2.00 21.08
C ARG A 54 -4.62 2.91 21.72
N GLU A 55 -3.36 2.49 21.77
CA GLU A 55 -2.28 3.33 22.32
C GLU A 55 -2.07 4.60 21.48
N ILE A 56 -2.19 4.50 20.16
CA ILE A 56 -2.17 5.67 19.26
C ILE A 56 -3.34 6.60 19.58
N HIS A 57 -4.54 6.06 19.80
CA HIS A 57 -5.71 6.87 20.21
C HIS A 57 -5.46 7.66 21.49
N VAL A 58 -5.03 6.97 22.55
CA VAL A 58 -4.78 7.59 23.86
C VAL A 58 -3.64 8.61 23.81
N SER A 59 -2.56 8.32 23.08
CA SER A 59 -1.37 9.18 23.07
C SER A 59 -1.48 10.38 22.13
N GLN A 60 -2.18 10.24 21.00
CA GLN A 60 -2.15 11.24 19.93
C GLN A 60 -3.52 11.89 19.66
N TRP A 61 -4.63 11.17 19.81
CA TRP A 61 -5.94 11.69 19.38
C TRP A 61 -6.71 12.35 20.52
N ASP A 62 -6.64 11.82 21.74
CA ASP A 62 -7.28 12.48 22.91
C ASP A 62 -6.69 13.87 23.19
N THR A 63 -5.42 14.10 22.89
CA THR A 63 -4.76 15.40 23.07
C THR A 63 -5.23 16.45 22.04
N ILE A 64 -5.66 16.02 20.84
CA ILE A 64 -6.02 16.92 19.72
C ILE A 64 -7.53 17.26 19.72
N GLN A 65 -8.36 16.52 20.46
CA GLN A 65 -9.81 16.77 20.60
C GLN A 65 -10.19 18.11 21.30
N THR A 66 -9.24 19.01 21.56
CA THR A 66 -9.53 20.36 22.06
C THR A 66 -10.11 21.30 20.99
N THR A 67 -10.15 20.88 19.72
CA THR A 67 -10.89 21.57 18.65
C THR A 67 -12.03 20.69 18.16
N TRP A 68 -13.26 21.16 18.31
CA TRP A 68 -14.56 20.52 18.04
C TRP A 68 -14.84 20.13 16.57
N GLU A 69 -13.82 19.73 15.81
CA GLU A 69 -13.96 19.17 14.47
C GLU A 69 -14.24 17.66 14.59
N THR A 70 -15.48 17.33 14.93
CA THR A 70 -15.99 15.96 15.13
C THR A 70 -15.87 15.04 13.91
N LEU A 71 -15.39 15.53 12.76
CA LEU A 71 -15.24 14.79 11.51
C LEU A 71 -13.95 15.17 10.75
N ALA A 72 -12.85 15.42 11.45
CA ALA A 72 -11.55 15.57 10.81
C ALA A 72 -11.05 14.21 10.27
N PHE A 73 -11.29 13.93 8.97
CA PHE A 73 -10.84 12.71 8.29
C PHE A 73 -9.31 12.56 8.21
N SER A 74 -8.56 13.61 8.56
CA SER A 74 -7.10 13.61 8.72
C SER A 74 -6.64 13.16 10.11
N GLN A 75 -7.56 12.84 11.02
CA GLN A 75 -7.27 12.45 12.40
C GLN A 75 -8.00 11.17 12.79
N GLY A 76 -7.64 10.66 13.97
CA GLY A 76 -8.36 9.55 14.56
C GLY A 76 -8.19 8.24 13.78
N PRO A 77 -9.19 7.34 13.87
CA PRO A 77 -9.14 6.04 13.20
C PRO A 77 -9.08 6.14 11.68
N TRP A 78 -9.53 7.26 11.09
CA TRP A 78 -9.47 7.49 9.65
C TRP A 78 -8.05 7.39 9.10
N THR A 79 -7.07 8.01 9.77
CA THR A 79 -5.67 8.02 9.33
C THR A 79 -5.10 6.61 9.23
N LEU A 80 -5.40 5.74 10.20
CA LEU A 80 -4.96 4.34 10.16
C LEU A 80 -5.69 3.53 9.06
N SER A 81 -6.95 3.88 8.76
CA SER A 81 -7.75 3.20 7.74
C SER A 81 -7.22 3.40 6.32
N HIS A 82 -6.39 4.42 6.08
CA HIS A 82 -5.78 4.70 4.78
C HIS A 82 -4.51 3.87 4.50
N VAL A 83 -3.92 3.22 5.50
CA VAL A 83 -2.64 2.48 5.35
C VAL A 83 -2.80 1.25 4.46
N CYS A 84 -3.77 0.37 4.76
CA CYS A 84 -4.09 -0.78 3.92
C CYS A 84 -5.50 -1.32 4.21
N CYS A 85 -5.98 -2.23 3.35
CA CYS A 85 -7.29 -2.86 3.52
C CYS A 85 -7.42 -3.66 4.83
N ALA A 86 -6.35 -4.33 5.28
CA ALA A 86 -6.37 -5.09 6.52
C ALA A 86 -6.57 -4.17 7.75
N TRP A 87 -5.87 -3.03 7.80
CA TRP A 87 -6.03 -2.06 8.88
C TRP A 87 -7.42 -1.46 8.89
N ARG A 88 -7.94 -1.08 7.71
CA ARG A 88 -9.31 -0.60 7.57
C ARG A 88 -10.32 -1.59 8.11
N ASN A 89 -10.21 -2.87 7.76
CA ASN A 89 -11.13 -3.90 8.26
C ASN A 89 -11.07 -4.02 9.78
N ILE A 90 -9.88 -3.98 10.38
CA ILE A 90 -9.72 -4.02 11.84
C ILE A 90 -10.39 -2.82 12.49
N ILE A 91 -10.12 -1.60 12.00
CA ILE A 91 -10.67 -0.35 12.53
C ILE A 91 -12.19 -0.32 12.47
N LEU A 92 -12.77 -0.71 11.32
CA LEU A 92 -14.22 -0.77 11.15
C LEU A 92 -14.86 -1.85 12.05
N SER A 93 -14.13 -2.92 12.38
CA SER A 93 -14.57 -3.97 13.29
C SER A 93 -14.36 -3.65 14.77
N TYR A 94 -13.73 -2.53 15.10
CA TYR A 94 -13.32 -2.18 16.47
C TYR A 94 -13.88 -0.81 16.87
N PRO A 95 -15.17 -0.76 17.27
CA PRO A 95 -15.87 0.49 17.58
C PRO A 95 -15.21 1.34 18.67
N GLN A 96 -14.42 0.75 19.56
CA GLN A 96 -13.76 1.43 20.68
C GLN A 96 -12.62 2.38 20.27
N LEU A 97 -12.35 2.52 18.98
CA LEU A 97 -11.41 3.52 18.45
C LEU A 97 -12.10 4.85 18.06
N TRP A 98 -13.44 4.85 17.99
CA TRP A 98 -14.26 6.01 17.65
C TRP A 98 -14.81 6.65 18.93
#